data_AF-A0A7J8T8H4-F1
#
_entry.id   AF-A0A7J8T8H4-F1
#
_cell.length_a   1.000
_cell.length_b   1.000
_cell.length_c   1.000
_cell.angle_alpha   90.00
_cell.angle_beta   90.00
_cell.angle_gamma   90.00
#
_symmetry.space_group_name_H-M   'P 1'
#
loop_
_entity.id
_entity.type
_entity.pdbx_description
1 polymer ?
#
loop_
_entity_poly.entity_id
_entity_poly.type
_entity_poly.pdbx_seq_one_letter_code
_entity_poly.pdbx_strand_id
1 'polypeptide(L)' 'VIVISWILSIGIISFNVYYLITSFVDWLVHNDVPKLGNVFIRIIVLPLMAIYIIAIIYLTCRKDIVVTYVEPQTNKAADT' A
#
# COMPACT_ATOMS: atom_id res chain seq x y z
N VAL A 1 -0.32 -18.43 11.07
CA VAL A 1 0.16 -18.22 9.69
C VAL A 1 -0.37 -16.90 9.08
N ILE A 2 -1.68 -16.63 9.17
CA ILE A 2 -2.32 -15.41 8.62
C ILE A 2 -1.68 -14.11 9.13
N VAL A 3 -1.48 -13.95 10.45
CA VAL A 3 -0.92 -12.72 11.05
C VAL A 3 0.51 -12.44 10.57
N ILE A 4 1.34 -13.47 10.50
CA ILE A 4 2.74 -13.36 10.06
C ILE A 4 2.81 -13.03 8.56
N SER A 5 1.95 -13.66 7.75
CA SER A 5 1.86 -13.36 6.32
C SER A 5 1.42 -11.92 6.04
N TRP A 6 0.53 -11.36 6.87
CA TRP A 6 0.07 -9.98 6.75
C TRP A 6 1.19 -8.97 7.01
N ILE A 7 1.93 -9.17 8.10
CA ILE A 7 3.05 -8.29 8.48
C ILE A 7 4.18 -8.38 7.44
N LEU A 8 4.46 -9.58 6.94
CA LEU A 8 5.47 -9.78 5.90
C LEU A 8 5.11 -9.04 4.60
N SER A 9 3.86 -9.15 4.15
CA SER A 9 3.39 -8.47 2.93
C SER A 9 3.43 -6.95 3.07
N ILE A 10 2.97 -6.40 4.20
CA ILE A 10 3.03 -4.95 4.45
C ILE A 10 4.48 -4.48 4.51
N GLY A 11 5.35 -5.22 5.21
CA GLY A 11 6.77 -4.88 5.34
C GLY A 11 7.50 -4.84 4.01
N ILE A 12 7.29 -5.84 3.14
CA ILE A 12 7.92 -5.90 1.81
C ILE A 12 7.46 -4.74 0.92
N ILE A 13 6.15 -4.44 0.92
CA ILE A 13 5.59 -3.33 0.16
C ILE A 13 6.16 -2.01 0.68
N SER A 14 6.13 -1.76 1.99
CA SER A 14 6.69 -0.54 2.58
C SER A 14 8.18 -0.37 2.30
N PHE A 15 8.95 -1.44 2.37
CA PHE A 15 10.38 -1.41 2.10
C PHE A 15 10.69 -1.06 0.64
N ASN A 16 9.96 -1.66 -0.30
CA ASN A 16 10.12 -1.37 -1.73
C ASN A 16 9.81 0.10 -2.05
N VAL A 17 8.76 0.64 -1.43
CA VAL A 17 8.31 2.02 -1.60
C VAL A 17 9.31 3.01 -1.03
N TYR A 18 9.88 2.71 0.15
CA TYR A 18 10.96 3.50 0.73
C TYR A 18 12.15 3.59 -0.22
N TYR A 19 12.57 2.45 -0.80
CA TYR A 19 13.70 2.38 -1.72
C TYR A 19 13.46 3.16 -3.02
N LEU A 20 12.25 3.08 -3.58
CA LEU A 20 11.86 3.86 -4.76
C LEU A 20 11.90 5.36 -4.50
N ILE A 21 11.33 5.83 -3.37
CA ILE A 21 11.35 7.26 -3.02
C ILE A 21 12.77 7.77 -2.85
N THR A 22 13.58 7.06 -2.05
CA THR A 22 14.95 7.50 -1.75
C THR A 22 15.83 7.48 -2.99
N SER A 23 15.77 6.43 -3.80
CA SER A 23 16.51 6.37 -5.07
C SER A 23 16.06 7.45 -6.05
N PHE A 24 14.76 7.77 -6.09
CA PHE A 24 14.23 8.82 -6.96
C PHE A 24 14.65 10.21 -6.50
N VAL A 25 14.58 10.49 -5.20
CA VAL A 25 15.03 11.76 -4.60
C VAL A 25 16.55 11.91 -4.75
N ASP A 26 17.30 10.85 -4.54
CA ASP A 26 18.76 10.83 -4.70
C ASP A 26 19.18 11.10 -6.15
N TRP A 27 18.51 10.42 -7.10
CA TRP A 27 18.66 10.68 -8.53
C TRP A 27 18.32 12.14 -8.89
N LEU A 28 17.28 12.70 -8.28
CA LEU A 28 16.84 14.07 -8.54
C LEU A 28 17.84 15.13 -8.03
N VAL A 29 18.56 14.84 -6.94
CA VAL A 29 19.53 15.76 -6.33
C VAL A 29 20.89 15.70 -7.03
N HIS A 30 21.29 14.54 -7.53
CA HIS A 30 22.62 14.33 -8.11
C HIS A 30 22.69 14.39 -9.64
N ASN A 31 21.56 14.52 -10.35
CA ASN A 31 21.60 14.64 -11.82
C ASN A 31 21.87 16.07 -12.31
N ASP A 32 22.68 16.15 -13.36
CA ASP A 32 22.90 17.34 -14.20
C ASP A 32 21.68 17.70 -15.08
N VAL A 33 20.46 17.36 -14.66
CA VAL A 33 19.26 17.73 -15.40
C VAL A 33 19.08 19.26 -15.38
N PRO A 34 18.80 19.88 -16.53
CA PRO A 34 18.63 21.33 -16.62
C PRO A 34 17.52 21.79 -15.66
N LYS A 35 17.73 22.96 -15.02
CA LYS A 35 16.89 23.49 -13.92
C LYS A 35 15.37 23.40 -14.17
N LEU A 36 14.92 23.51 -15.41
CA LEU A 36 13.52 23.36 -15.79
C LEU A 36 13.02 21.91 -15.62
N GLY A 37 13.78 20.92 -16.08
CA GLY A 37 13.43 19.50 -15.97
C GLY A 37 13.26 19.06 -14.53
N ASN A 38 14.15 19.52 -13.64
CA ASN A 38 14.06 19.21 -12.21
C ASN A 38 12.75 19.73 -11.57
N VAL A 39 12.29 20.93 -11.97
CA VAL A 39 11.02 21.50 -11.47
C VAL A 39 9.80 20.74 -11.99
N PHE A 40 9.77 20.39 -13.28
CA PHE A 40 8.67 19.61 -13.86
C PHE A 40 8.56 18.21 -13.25
N ILE A 41 9.70 17.54 -13.07
CA ILE A 41 9.75 16.21 -12.46
C ILE A 41 9.27 16.28 -11.01
N ARG A 42 9.66 17.31 -10.24
CA ARG A 42 9.13 17.53 -8.89
C ARG A 42 7.62 17.77 -8.87
N ILE A 43 7.09 18.58 -9.78
CA ILE A 43 5.66 18.90 -9.85
C ILE A 43 4.82 17.66 -10.19
N ILE A 44 5.35 16.75 -11.01
CA ILE A 44 4.61 15.54 -11.42
C ILE A 44 4.79 14.42 -10.40
N VAL A 45 6.02 14.16 -9.98
CA VAL A 45 6.34 12.98 -9.18
C VAL A 45 6.00 13.17 -7.71
N LEU A 46 6.08 14.38 -7.16
CA LEU A 46 5.71 14.65 -5.77
C LEU A 46 4.23 14.35 -5.46
N PRO A 47 3.23 14.83 -6.25
CA PRO A 47 1.83 14.46 -6.03
C PRO A 47 1.55 13.01 -6.41
N LEU A 48 2.22 12.45 -7.43
CA LEU A 48 2.08 11.04 -7.79
C LEU A 48 2.53 10.13 -6.63
N MET A 49 3.65 10.47 -5.98
CA MET A 49 4.18 9.74 -4.84
C MET A 49 3.28 9.87 -3.61
N ALA A 50 2.70 11.06 -3.39
CA ALA A 50 1.73 11.27 -2.32
C ALA A 50 0.48 10.40 -2.52
N ILE A 51 -0.08 10.37 -3.73
CA ILE A 51 -1.22 9.51 -4.08
C ILE A 51 -0.86 8.03 -3.88
N TYR A 52 0.34 7.63 -4.29
CA TYR A 52 0.80 6.26 -4.14
C TYR A 52 0.89 5.84 -2.65
N ILE A 53 1.47 6.67 -1.78
CA ILE A 53 1.53 6.42 -0.33
C ILE A 53 0.13 6.35 0.27
N ILE A 54 -0.76 7.27 -0.12
CA ILE A 54 -2.17 7.27 0.31
C ILE A 54 -2.88 6.00 -0.14
N ALA A 55 -2.63 5.52 -1.36
CA ALA A 55 -3.21 4.28 -1.89
C ALA A 55 -2.72 3.04 -1.13
N ILE A 56 -1.43 2.96 -0.78
CA ILE A 56 -0.87 1.87 0.04
C ILE A 56 -1.48 1.87 1.45
N ILE A 57 -1.55 3.04 2.10
CA ILE A 57 -2.18 3.17 3.42
C ILE A 57 -3.67 2.83 3.33
N TYR A 58 -4.35 3.32 2.30
CA TYR A 58 -5.76 3.02 2.06
C TYR A 58 -6.00 1.53 1.84
N LEU A 59 -5.19 0.85 1.04
CA LEU A 59 -5.31 -0.59 0.80
C LEU A 59 -5.04 -1.39 2.08
N THR A 60 -4.07 -0.95 2.89
CA THR A 60 -3.72 -1.60 4.15
C THR A 60 -4.79 -1.41 5.23
N CYS A 61 -5.40 -0.22 5.31
CA CYS A 61 -6.48 0.09 6.25
C CYS A 61 -7.86 -0.32 5.74
N ARG A 62 -8.02 -0.61 4.44
CA ARG A 62 -9.29 -1.08 3.89
C ARG A 62 -9.61 -2.39 4.57
N LYS A 63 -10.63 -2.34 5.42
CA LYS A 63 -11.16 -3.43 6.23
C LYS A 63 -11.25 -4.73 5.44
N ASP A 64 -10.27 -5.60 5.59
CA ASP A 64 -10.37 -7.04 5.30
C ASP A 64 -11.17 -7.76 6.41
N ILE A 65 -12.23 -7.11 6.89
CA ILE A 65 -13.15 -7.62 7.91
C ILE A 65 -14.44 -8.02 7.21
N VAL A 66 -14.34 -8.90 6.22
CA VAL A 66 -15.51 -9.70 5.85
C VAL A 66 -15.65 -10.75 6.94
N VAL A 67 -16.58 -10.49 7.86
CA VAL A 67 -17.03 -11.45 8.87
C VAL A 67 -17.49 -12.70 8.12
N THR A 68 -16.60 -13.69 8.02
CA THR A 68 -16.87 -15.00 7.42
C THR A 68 -17.07 -16.05 8.50
N TYR A 69 -17.78 -15.68 9.56
CA TYR A 69 -18.39 -16.65 10.45
C TYR A 69 -19.89 -16.41 10.48
N VAL A 70 -20.58 -17.01 9.51
CA VAL A 70 -22.02 -17.26 9.60
C VAL A 70 -22.14 -18.67 10.17
N GLU A 71 -22.54 -18.77 11.43
CA GLU A 71 -22.82 -20.05 12.07
C GLU A 71 -23.91 -20.77 11.28
N PRO A 72 -23.68 -22.02 10.80
CA PRO A 72 -24.74 -22.76 10.12
C PRO A 72 -25.81 -23.04 11.17
N GLN A 73 -26.97 -22.40 11.01
CA GLN A 73 -28.17 -22.68 11.81
C GLN A 73 -28.49 -24.17 11.63
N THR A 74 -28.11 -24.99 12.60
CA THR A 74 -28.45 -26.41 12.64
C THR A 74 -29.97 -26.52 12.59
N ASN A 75 -30.49 -27.14 11.54
CA ASN A 75 -31.89 -27.52 11.43
C ASN A 75 -32.25 -28.41 12.63
N LYS A 76 -32.84 -27.81 13.67
CA LYS A 76 -33.51 -28.50 14.78
C LYS A 76 -34.97 -28.03 14.83
N ALA A 77 -35.77 -28.48 13.88
CA ALA A 77 -37.23 -28.47 13.98
C ALA A 77 -37.85 -29.34 12.86
N ALA A 78 -37.43 -30.60 12.77
CA ALA A 78 -38.10 -31.60 11.94
C ALA A 78 -37.89 -33.03 12.49
N ASP A 79 -38.22 -33.26 13.76
CA ASP A 79 -38.86 -34.50 14.24
C ASP A 79 -39.91 -34.07 15.29
N THR A 80 -41.21 -34.08 14.96
CA THR A 80 -42.21 -35.16 15.14
C THR A 80 -42.08 -35.93 16.45
#